data_AF-B0FZM6-F1
#
_entry.id   AF-B0FZM6-F1
#
_cell.length_a   1.000
_cell.length_b   1.000
_cell.length_c   1.000
_cell.angle_alpha   90.00
_cell.angle_beta   90.00
_cell.angle_gamma   90.00
#
_symmetry.space_group_name_H-M   'P 1'
#
loop_
_entity.id
_entity.type
_entity.pdbx_description
1 polymer ?
#
loop_
_entity_poly.entity_id
_entity_poly.type
_entity_poly.pdbx_seq_one_letter_code
_entity_poly.pdbx_strand_id
1 'polypeptide(L)'
;TESTVITGVDIVMNHHLQETSFTKEAYKRYIKDYMKSIKGKLEEQRPERVKPFMTGAAEQIKHILANFKNYQFFIGENMNPDGMVALLDYRGDGVTPYMIFFKDGLEMEKC
;
A
#
# COMPACT_ATOMS: atom_id res chain seq x y z
N THR A 1 -28.40 5.22 27.16
CA THR A 1 -27.01 5.33 26.67
C THR A 1 -27.07 5.70 25.21
N GLU A 2 -26.46 6.81 24.81
CA GLU A 2 -26.41 7.21 23.40
C GLU A 2 -25.50 6.23 22.64
N SER A 3 -26.00 5.64 21.56
CA SER A 3 -25.22 4.74 20.72
C SER A 3 -24.38 5.55 19.74
N THR A 4 -23.06 5.38 19.78
CA THR A 4 -22.16 5.94 18.75
C THR A 4 -22.13 5.01 17.54
N VAL A 5 -22.41 5.55 16.35
CA VAL A 5 -22.29 4.81 15.08
C VAL A 5 -20.95 5.21 14.43
N ILE A 6 -20.12 4.21 14.14
CA ILE A 6 -18.85 4.39 13.42
C ILE A 6 -18.96 3.60 12.11
N THR A 7 -18.78 4.28 10.99
CA THR A 7 -18.78 3.69 9.64
C THR A 7 -17.38 3.76 9.05
N GLY A 8 -16.95 2.71 8.35
CA GLY A 8 -15.67 2.72 7.64
C GLY A 8 -15.43 1.45 6.83
N VAL A 9 -14.24 1.34 6.24
CA VAL A 9 -13.86 0.22 5.37
C VAL A 9 -13.54 -1.00 6.23
N ASP A 10 -14.15 -2.13 5.91
CA ASP A 10 -14.01 -3.40 6.62
C ASP A 10 -12.55 -3.89 6.71
N ILE A 11 -11.80 -3.82 5.61
CA ILE A 11 -10.37 -4.19 5.55
C ILE A 11 -9.56 -3.34 6.54
N VAL A 12 -9.85 -2.04 6.65
CA VAL A 12 -9.14 -1.13 7.56
C VAL A 12 -9.46 -1.49 9.01
N MET A 13 -10.74 -1.69 9.33
CA MET A 13 -11.19 -2.00 10.68
C MET A 13 -10.71 -3.37 11.17
N ASN A 14 -10.84 -4.40 10.35
CA ASN A 14 -10.53 -5.79 10.72
C ASN A 14 -9.03 -6.08 10.77
N HIS A 15 -8.22 -5.36 9.97
CA HIS A 15 -6.76 -5.53 9.95
C HIS A 15 -6.02 -4.40 10.67
N HIS A 16 -6.73 -3.58 11.44
CA HIS A 16 -6.17 -2.51 12.26
C HIS A 16 -5.22 -1.59 11.49
N LEU A 17 -5.56 -1.27 10.24
CA LEU A 17 -4.73 -0.40 9.40
C LEU A 17 -4.77 1.02 9.92
N GLN A 18 -3.60 1.66 9.95
CA GLN A 18 -3.43 3.03 10.45
C GLN A 18 -3.35 3.99 9.27
N GLU A 19 -4.25 4.97 9.22
CA GLU A 19 -4.20 6.02 8.19
C GLU A 19 -2.97 6.92 8.42
N THR A 20 -2.29 7.27 7.34
CA THR A 20 -1.15 8.18 7.33
C THR A 20 -1.25 9.16 6.17
N SER A 21 -0.41 10.19 6.18
CA SER A 21 -0.39 11.21 5.14
C SER A 21 1.02 11.41 4.59
N PHE A 22 1.09 11.69 3.29
CA PHE A 22 2.33 11.97 2.60
C PHE A 22 2.22 13.27 1.81
N THR A 23 3.32 14.03 1.75
CA THR A 23 3.51 14.92 0.61
C THR A 23 3.96 14.09 -0.59
N LYS A 24 3.69 14.58 -1.81
CA LYS A 24 4.12 13.88 -3.03
C LYS A 24 5.64 13.63 -3.07
N GLU A 25 6.43 14.55 -2.53
CA GLU A 25 7.89 14.39 -2.43
C GLU A 25 8.31 13.38 -1.35
N ALA A 26 7.64 13.37 -0.19
CA ALA A 26 7.89 12.36 0.83
C ALA A 26 7.56 10.96 0.31
N TYR A 27 6.44 10.80 -0.40
CA TYR A 27 6.05 9.51 -0.98
C TYR A 27 7.04 9.03 -2.05
N LYS A 28 7.58 9.92 -2.89
CA LYS A 28 8.64 9.56 -3.86
C LYS A 28 9.89 9.01 -3.19
N ARG A 29 10.28 9.56 -2.04
CA ARG A 29 11.44 9.08 -1.27
C ARG A 29 11.12 7.71 -0.67
N TYR A 30 10.02 7.63 0.08
CA TYR A 30 9.54 6.39 0.68
C TYR A 30 9.47 5.24 -0.34
N ILE A 31 8.79 5.45 -1.48
CA ILE A 31 8.52 4.36 -2.42
C ILE A 31 9.80 3.87 -3.10
N LYS A 32 10.81 4.74 -3.25
CA LYS A 32 12.13 4.37 -3.78
C LYS A 32 12.87 3.46 -2.80
N ASP A 33 12.84 3.79 -1.52
CA ASP A 33 13.49 3.00 -0.47
C ASP A 33 12.76 1.66 -0.26
N TYR A 34 11.43 1.69 -0.26
CA TYR A 34 10.60 0.49 -0.24
C TYR A 34 10.90 -0.46 -1.41
N MET A 35 10.95 0.04 -2.66
CA MET A 35 11.32 -0.77 -3.82
C MET A 35 12.70 -1.40 -3.68
N LYS A 36 13.67 -0.67 -3.12
CA LYS A 36 15.03 -1.19 -2.88
C LYS A 36 15.00 -2.33 -1.86
N SER A 37 14.24 -2.19 -0.79
CA SER A 37 14.05 -3.22 0.24
C SER A 37 13.44 -4.50 -0.35
N ILE A 38 12.34 -4.37 -1.11
CA ILE A 38 11.70 -5.52 -1.76
C ILE A 38 12.63 -6.15 -2.80
N LYS A 39 13.35 -5.36 -3.59
CA LYS A 39 14.34 -5.87 -4.54
C LYS A 39 15.38 -6.75 -3.85
N GLY A 40 15.95 -6.31 -2.72
CA GLY A 40 16.92 -7.11 -1.96
C GLY A 40 16.35 -8.45 -1.50
N LYS A 41 15.14 -8.44 -0.93
CA LYS A 41 14.43 -9.68 -0.55
C LYS A 41 14.16 -10.61 -1.73
N LEU A 42 13.77 -10.05 -2.88
CA LEU A 42 13.55 -10.83 -4.09
C LEU A 42 14.85 -11.41 -4.64
N GLU A 43 15.97 -10.68 -4.62
CA GLU A 43 17.28 -11.19 -5.04
C GLU A 43 17.71 -12.43 -4.22
N GLU A 44 17.38 -12.46 -2.92
CA GLU A 44 17.69 -13.58 -2.04
C GLU A 44 16.73 -14.78 -2.19
N GLN A 45 15.43 -14.52 -2.33
CA GLN A 45 14.40 -15.58 -2.23
C GLN A 45 13.80 -16.00 -3.56
N ARG A 46 13.62 -15.05 -4.48
CA ARG A 46 12.86 -15.19 -5.75
C ARG A 46 13.49 -14.33 -6.85
N PRO A 47 14.76 -14.56 -7.22
CA PRO A 47 15.52 -13.67 -8.11
C PRO A 47 14.85 -13.45 -9.47
N GLU A 48 14.08 -14.43 -9.94
CA GLU A 48 13.28 -14.34 -11.17
C GLU A 48 12.20 -13.26 -11.13
N ARG A 49 11.71 -12.88 -9.94
CA ARG A 49 10.70 -11.83 -9.74
C ARG A 49 11.28 -10.41 -9.76
N VAL A 50 12.59 -10.25 -9.61
CA VAL A 50 13.25 -8.93 -9.50
C VAL A 50 12.93 -8.06 -10.72
N LYS A 51 13.15 -8.56 -11.93
CA LYS A 51 12.93 -7.78 -13.16
C LYS A 51 11.44 -7.45 -13.38
N PRO A 52 10.50 -8.42 -13.33
CA PRO A 52 9.07 -8.12 -13.40
C PRO A 52 8.60 -7.10 -12.34
N PHE A 53 9.07 -7.22 -11.09
CA PHE A 53 8.71 -6.30 -10.02
C PHE A 53 9.21 -4.88 -10.31
N MET A 54 10.50 -4.71 -10.62
CA MET A 54 11.07 -3.38 -10.84
C MET A 54 10.42 -2.64 -12.02
N THR A 55 10.10 -3.34 -13.11
CA THR A 55 9.40 -2.74 -14.26
C THR A 55 7.95 -2.41 -13.91
N GLY A 56 7.18 -3.37 -13.39
CA GLY A 56 5.77 -3.17 -13.08
C GLY A 56 5.53 -2.16 -11.96
N ALA A 57 6.35 -2.17 -10.91
CA ALA A 57 6.27 -1.20 -9.83
C ALA A 57 6.58 0.21 -10.33
N ALA A 58 7.57 0.40 -11.20
CA ALA A 58 7.87 1.72 -11.76
C ALA A 58 6.70 2.31 -12.56
N GLU A 59 5.97 1.49 -13.32
CA GLU A 59 4.75 1.91 -14.03
C GLU A 59 3.62 2.26 -13.07
N GLN A 60 3.37 1.41 -12.08
CA GLN A 60 2.33 1.67 -11.07
C GLN A 60 2.62 2.93 -10.25
N ILE A 61 3.87 3.17 -9.89
CA ILE A 61 4.27 4.38 -9.15
C ILE A 61 3.98 5.65 -9.97
N LYS A 62 4.21 5.63 -11.29
CA LYS A 62 3.83 6.76 -12.15
C LYS A 62 2.32 7.01 -12.08
N HIS A 63 1.50 5.95 -12.15
CA HIS A 63 0.05 6.06 -12.03
C HIS A 63 -0.40 6.60 -10.67
N ILE A 64 0.21 6.11 -9.58
CA ILE A 64 -0.07 6.57 -8.21
C ILE A 64 0.27 8.05 -8.07
N LEU A 65 1.45 8.47 -8.55
CA LEU A 65 1.87 9.88 -8.48
C LEU A 65 1.01 10.80 -9.33
N ALA A 66 0.47 10.34 -10.46
CA ALA A 66 -0.48 11.09 -11.27
C ALA A 66 -1.79 11.36 -10.51
N ASN A 67 -2.30 10.34 -9.81
CA ASN A 67 -3.57 10.38 -9.08
C ASN A 67 -3.39 10.55 -7.56
N PHE A 68 -2.27 11.12 -7.12
CA PHE A 68 -1.83 11.11 -5.72
C PHE A 68 -2.87 11.65 -4.72
N LYS A 69 -3.69 12.61 -5.15
CA LYS A 69 -4.71 13.24 -4.30
C LYS A 69 -5.95 12.36 -4.08
N ASN A 70 -6.16 11.33 -4.90
CA ASN A 70 -7.32 10.46 -4.80
C ASN A 70 -7.11 9.37 -3.75
N TYR A 71 -5.85 9.00 -3.50
CA TYR A 71 -5.52 7.91 -2.60
C TYR A 71 -5.48 8.38 -1.14
N GLN A 72 -6.04 7.54 -0.27
CA GLN A 72 -5.72 7.54 1.16
C GLN A 72 -4.63 6.51 1.43
N PHE A 73 -3.70 6.82 2.33
CA PHE A 73 -2.51 6.00 2.59
C PHE A 73 -2.67 5.30 3.93
N PHE A 74 -2.42 3.99 3.95
CA PHE A 74 -2.55 3.16 5.15
C PHE A 74 -1.29 2.35 5.40
N ILE A 75 -0.89 2.20 6.66
CA ILE A 75 0.19 1.31 7.10
C ILE A 75 -0.39 0.22 8.01
N GLY A 76 0.34 -0.89 8.15
CA GLY A 76 -0.05 -1.96 9.06
C GLY A 76 -0.07 -1.52 10.52
N GLU A 77 -0.69 -2.34 11.38
CA GLU A 77 -0.87 -2.09 12.81
C GLU A 77 0.43 -1.70 13.55
N ASN A 78 1.55 -2.31 13.18
CA ASN A 78 2.86 -2.03 13.77
C ASN A 78 3.45 -0.67 13.39
N MET A 79 2.80 0.09 12.50
CA MET A 79 3.20 1.43 12.04
C MET A 79 4.65 1.52 11.53
N ASN A 80 5.19 0.42 10.97
CA ASN A 80 6.57 0.40 10.48
C ASN A 80 6.71 1.35 9.27
N PRO A 81 7.52 2.42 9.36
CA PRO A 81 7.69 3.39 8.28
C PRO A 81 8.40 2.82 7.05
N ASP A 82 9.16 1.73 7.22
CA ASP A 82 9.84 1.02 6.14
C ASP A 82 8.96 -0.08 5.50
N GLY A 83 7.79 -0.32 6.09
CA GLY A 83 6.81 -1.31 5.63
C GLY A 83 6.04 -0.86 4.39
N MET A 84 5.11 -1.69 3.95
CA MET A 84 4.23 -1.35 2.82
C MET A 84 3.21 -0.29 3.24
N VAL A 85 3.02 0.71 2.38
CA VAL A 85 1.89 1.63 2.39
C VAL A 85 0.84 1.10 1.41
N ALA A 86 -0.30 0.70 1.95
CA ALA A 86 -1.48 0.33 1.18
C ALA A 86 -2.23 1.60 0.72
N LEU A 87 -2.83 1.54 -0.46
CA LEU A 87 -3.55 2.67 -1.05
C LEU A 87 -5.03 2.35 -1.10
N LEU A 88 -5.86 3.16 -0.45
CA LEU A 88 -7.31 3.09 -0.55
C LEU A 88 -7.78 4.11 -1.60
N ASP A 89 -8.67 3.67 -2.48
CA ASP A 89 -9.40 4.51 -3.43
C ASP A 89 -10.80 3.93 -3.64
N TYR A 90 -11.65 4.65 -4.35
CA TYR A 90 -13.03 4.27 -4.63
C TYR A 90 -13.21 3.95 -6.10
N ARG A 91 -14.04 2.94 -6.42
CA ARG A 91 -14.38 2.62 -7.81
C ARG A 91 -15.10 3.81 -8.46
N GLY A 92 -15.37 3.72 -9.76
CA GLY A 92 -16.06 4.79 -10.50
C GLY A 92 -17.46 5.14 -9.99
N ASP A 93 -18.05 4.30 -9.13
CA ASP A 93 -19.30 4.56 -8.42
C ASP A 93 -19.14 5.51 -7.21
N GLY A 94 -17.90 5.79 -6.78
CA GLY A 94 -17.57 6.65 -5.65
C GLY A 94 -17.92 6.08 -4.28
N VAL A 95 -18.41 4.83 -4.20
CA VAL A 95 -18.90 4.23 -2.95
C VAL A 95 -18.29 2.87 -2.64
N THR A 96 -17.79 2.15 -3.65
CA THR A 96 -17.16 0.84 -3.44
C THR A 96 -15.67 1.04 -3.16
N PRO A 97 -15.19 0.86 -1.91
CA PRO A 97 -13.77 1.00 -1.58
C PRO A 97 -12.96 -0.18 -2.14
N TYR A 98 -11.72 0.07 -2.52
CA TYR A 98 -10.75 -0.97 -2.83
C TYR A 98 -9.36 -0.57 -2.36
N MET A 99 -8.55 -1.55 -1.96
CA MET A 99 -7.18 -1.31 -1.54
C MET A 99 -6.18 -1.95 -2.49
N ILE A 100 -5.07 -1.25 -2.76
CA ILE A 100 -3.96 -1.71 -3.59
C ILE A 100 -2.80 -2.09 -2.67
N PHE A 101 -2.27 -3.29 -2.89
CA PHE A 101 -1.09 -3.82 -2.22
C PHE A 101 -0.07 -4.33 -3.25
N PHE A 102 1.23 -4.17 -2.97
CA PHE A 102 2.28 -4.74 -3.81
C PHE A 102 2.47 -6.23 -3.49
N LYS A 103 2.03 -7.11 -4.39
CA LYS A 103 2.10 -8.57 -4.20
C LYS A 103 3.49 -9.07 -3.81
N ASP A 104 4.55 -8.59 -4.45
CA ASP A 104 5.92 -9.04 -4.17
C ASP A 104 6.45 -8.57 -2.80
N GLY A 105 5.73 -7.67 -2.12
CA GLY A 105 5.98 -7.27 -0.74
C GLY A 105 5.09 -7.96 0.30
N LEU A 106 4.29 -8.95 -0.11
CA LEU A 106 3.49 -9.78 0.79
C LEU A 106 4.01 -11.22 0.81
N GLU A 107 3.83 -11.85 1.97
CA GLU A 107 3.98 -13.29 2.15
C GLU A 107 2.60 -13.87 2.46
N MET A 108 2.27 -15.00 1.84
CA MET A 108 0.99 -15.66 2.02
C MET A 108 1.14 -16.73 3.08
N GLU A 109 0.29 -16.69 4.10
CA GLU A 109 0.21 -17.70 5.14
C GLU A 109 -1.14 -18.42 5.07
N LYS A 110 -1.12 -19.75 5.15
CA LYS A 110 -2.32 -20.57 5.23
C LYS A 110 -2.55 -20.94 6.70
N CYS A 111 -3.71 -20.62 7.23
CA CYS A 111 -4.16 -21.04 8.56
C CYS A 111 -4.49 -22.53 8.62
#